data_AF-A0A9P1KYC6-F1
#
_entry.id   AF-A0A9P1KYC6-F1
#
_cell.length_a   1.000
_cell.length_b   1.000
_cell.length_c   1.000
_cell.angle_alpha   90.00
_cell.angle_beta   90.00
_cell.angle_gamma   90.00
#
_symmetry.space_group_name_H-M   'P 1'
#
loop_
_entity.id
_entity.type
_entity.pdbx_description
1 polymer ?
#
loop_
_entity_poly.entity_id
_entity_poly.type
_entity_poly.pdbx_seq_one_letter_code
_entity_poly.pdbx_strand_id
1 'polypeptide(L)' 'MMEKTCPYCRGELTQGFIDGGRGSLKWHNENMGILEKHTIFGGEKLSSNSRIKCLRCEKCNKIIIDLDGL' A
#
# COMPACT_ATOMS: atom_id res chain seq x y z
N MET A 1 10.38 17.04 -2.59
CA MET A 1 10.72 16.09 -3.67
C MET A 1 11.13 14.80 -2.96
N MET A 2 10.34 13.73 -3.09
CA MET A 2 10.60 12.47 -2.36
C MET A 2 11.90 11.86 -2.91
N GLU A 3 12.89 11.64 -2.05
CA GLU A 3 14.12 10.96 -2.45
C GLU A 3 13.77 9.59 -3.04
N LYS A 4 14.27 9.28 -4.25
CA LYS A 4 14.09 7.98 -4.90
C LYS A 4 14.97 6.88 -4.27
N THR A 5 15.31 7.02 -3.00
CA THR A 5 16.20 6.13 -2.27
C THR A 5 15.39 5.34 -1.27
N CYS A 6 15.46 4.02 -1.36
CA CYS A 6 14.78 3.12 -0.44
C CYS A 6 15.34 3.33 0.98
N PRO A 7 14.51 3.69 1.97
CA PRO A 7 14.97 3.98 3.33
C PRO A 7 15.48 2.73 4.06
N TYR A 8 15.19 1.53 3.54
CA TYR A 8 15.55 0.27 4.17
C TYR A 8 16.89 -0.30 3.68
N CYS A 9 17.21 -0.16 2.39
CA CYS A 9 18.39 -0.78 1.80
C CYS A 9 19.22 0.15 0.92
N ARG A 10 18.85 1.44 0.88
CA ARG A 10 19.45 2.49 0.05
C ARG A 10 19.49 2.17 -1.45
N GLY A 11 18.63 1.26 -1.91
CA GLY A 11 18.46 0.95 -3.32
C GLY A 11 17.57 1.98 -4.01
N GLU A 12 17.52 1.95 -5.34
CA GLU A 12 16.63 2.83 -6.10
C GLU A 12 15.15 2.44 -5.93
N LEU A 13 14.29 3.45 -6.02
CA LEU A 13 12.84 3.33 -5.97
C LEU A 13 12.23 3.64 -7.34
N THR A 14 11.37 2.73 -7.81
CA THR A 14 10.58 2.89 -9.03
C THR A 14 9.14 3.23 -8.68
N GLN A 15 8.59 4.28 -9.29
CA GLN A 15 7.20 4.67 -9.10
C GLN A 15 6.25 3.74 -9.89
N GLY A 16 5.16 3.36 -9.24
CA GLY A 16 4.08 2.57 -9.83
C GLY A 16 2.77 2.78 -9.08
N PHE A 17 1.85 1.82 -9.22
CA PHE A 17 0.60 1.79 -8.48
C PHE A 17 0.21 0.35 -8.15
N ILE A 18 -0.48 0.16 -7.03
CA ILE A 18 -1.21 -1.07 -6.72
C ILE A 18 -2.62 -0.92 -7.30
N ASP A 19 -3.09 -1.94 -8.03
CA ASP A 19 -4.45 -2.01 -8.59
C ASP A 19 -5.22 -3.15 -7.91
N GLY A 20 -6.25 -2.81 -7.14
CA GLY A 20 -7.18 -3.72 -6.47
C GLY A 20 -8.33 -4.19 -7.36
N GLY A 21 -8.32 -3.86 -8.65
CA GLY A 21 -9.34 -4.23 -9.61
C GLY A 21 -10.67 -3.52 -9.33
N ARG A 22 -11.74 -4.30 -9.12
CA ARG A 22 -13.10 -3.76 -8.88
C ARG A 22 -13.41 -3.45 -7.42
N GLY A 23 -12.54 -3.81 -6.48
CA GLY A 23 -12.75 -3.63 -5.04
C GLY A 23 -11.98 -2.44 -4.47
N SER A 24 -12.47 -1.84 -3.38
CA SER A 24 -11.69 -0.86 -2.63
C SER A 24 -10.43 -1.50 -2.05
N LEU A 25 -9.29 -0.80 -2.10
CA LEU A 25 -8.10 -1.22 -1.36
C LEU A 25 -8.30 -0.88 0.12
N LYS A 26 -8.13 -1.88 0.97
CA LYS A 26 -8.27 -1.77 2.42
C LYS A 26 -7.03 -2.28 3.13
N TRP A 27 -6.68 -1.63 4.23
CA TRP A 27 -5.65 -2.08 5.15
C TRP A 27 -6.30 -2.78 6.34
N HIS A 28 -5.79 -3.97 6.69
CA HIS A 28 -6.24 -4.70 7.87
C HIS A 28 -5.06 -4.83 8.83
N ASN A 29 -5.24 -4.36 10.06
CA ASN A 29 -4.27 -4.54 11.12
C ASN A 29 -4.19 -6.04 11.50
N GLU A 30 -2.98 -6.55 11.77
CA GLU A 30 -2.77 -7.93 12.20
C GLU A 30 -3.47 -8.28 13.52
N ASN A 31 -3.80 -7.29 14.33
CA ASN A 31 -4.47 -7.45 15.61
C ASN A 31 -6.01 -7.37 15.51
N MET A 32 -6.57 -7.15 14.31
CA MET A 32 -8.03 -7.20 14.10
C MET A 32 -8.57 -8.62 14.35
N GLY A 33 -9.82 -8.69 14.82
CA GLY A 33 -10.55 -9.93 14.97
C GLY A 33 -10.77 -10.63 13.62
N ILE A 34 -10.98 -11.95 13.67
CA ILE A 34 -11.16 -12.79 12.48
C ILE A 34 -12.30 -12.27 11.58
N LEU A 35 -13.42 -11.85 12.17
CA LEU A 35 -14.57 -11.31 11.43
C LEU A 35 -14.22 -10.01 10.69
N GLU A 36 -13.40 -9.15 11.27
CA GLU A 36 -13.01 -7.87 10.67
C GLU A 36 -11.95 -8.05 9.57
N LYS A 37 -11.16 -9.13 9.63
CA LYS A 37 -10.20 -9.49 8.58
C LYS A 37 -10.83 -10.10 7.33
N HIS A 38 -11.93 -10.83 7.49
CA HIS A 38 -12.51 -11.64 6.41
C HIS A 38 -13.84 -11.13 5.86
N THR A 39 -14.37 -10.02 6.38
CA THR A 39 -15.62 -9.42 5.88
C THR A 39 -15.39 -8.07 5.21
N ILE A 40 -16.35 -7.67 4.37
CA ILE A 40 -16.36 -6.37 3.69
C ILE A 40 -16.50 -5.18 4.66
N PHE A 41 -16.83 -5.41 5.93
CA PHE A 41 -17.10 -4.37 6.92
C PHE A 41 -15.86 -3.97 7.73
N GLY A 42 -14.81 -4.80 7.75
CA GLY A 42 -13.57 -4.46 8.42
C GLY A 42 -12.53 -3.79 7.53
N GLY A 43 -11.40 -3.45 8.14
CA GLY A 43 -10.27 -2.78 7.51
C GLY A 43 -10.48 -1.27 7.30
N GLU A 44 -9.37 -0.54 7.30
CA GLU A 44 -9.31 0.87 6.92
C GLU A 44 -9.34 1.00 5.41
N LYS A 45 -10.21 1.83 4.86
CA LYS A 45 -10.28 2.04 3.41
C LYS A 45 -9.16 2.98 2.96
N LEU A 46 -8.17 2.44 2.25
CA LEU A 46 -7.05 3.21 1.73
C LEU A 46 -7.38 3.94 0.44
N SER A 47 -8.22 3.40 -0.44
CA SER A 47 -8.62 4.08 -1.67
C SER A 47 -9.99 3.65 -2.17
N SER A 48 -10.78 4.63 -2.62
CA SER A 48 -12.07 4.42 -3.29
C SER A 48 -11.93 4.01 -4.75
N ASN A 49 -10.83 4.42 -5.41
CA ASN A 49 -10.62 4.23 -6.84
C ASN A 49 -9.80 2.98 -7.17
N SER A 50 -9.73 2.04 -6.21
CA SER A 50 -8.99 0.77 -6.28
C SER A 50 -7.52 0.88 -6.72
N ARG A 51 -6.97 2.10 -6.79
CA ARG A 51 -5.59 2.38 -7.18
C ARG A 51 -4.92 3.26 -6.15
N ILE A 52 -3.69 2.91 -5.80
CA ILE A 52 -2.84 3.66 -4.87
C ILE A 52 -1.46 3.79 -5.48
N LYS A 53 -0.96 5.03 -5.62
CA LYS A 53 0.42 5.29 -6.07
C LYS A 53 1.40 4.79 -5.02
N CYS A 54 2.50 4.19 -5.47
CA CYS A 54 3.50 3.64 -4.58
C CYS A 54 4.90 3.67 -5.19
N LEU A 55 5.90 3.45 -4.35
CA LEU A 55 7.30 3.27 -4.75
C LEU A 55 7.72 1.82 -4.47
N ARG A 56 8.27 1.12 -5.46
CA ARG A 56 8.80 -0.25 -5.31
C ARG A 56 10.32 -0.21 -5.29
N CYS A 57 10.93 -0.87 -4.31
CA CYS A 57 12.35 -1.21 -4.34
C CYS A 57 12.53 -2.67 -4.75
N GLU A 58 13.13 -2.92 -5.91
CA GLU A 58 13.38 -4.28 -6.40
C GLU A 58 14.49 -4.99 -5.61
N LYS A 59 15.41 -4.23 -4.99
CA LYS A 59 16.52 -4.80 -4.22
C LYS A 59 16.08 -5.51 -2.94
N CYS A 60 15.15 -4.93 -2.19
CA CYS A 60 14.65 -5.49 -0.92
C CYS A 60 13.18 -5.93 -0.97
N ASN A 61 12.56 -5.88 -2.16
CA ASN A 61 11.18 -6.25 -2.42
C ASN A 61 10.14 -5.54 -1.54
N LYS A 62 10.45 -4.33 -1.06
CA LYS A 62 9.52 -3.50 -0.30
C LYS A 62 8.75 -2.56 -1.22
N ILE A 63 7.48 -2.35 -0.89
CA ILE A 63 6.62 -1.32 -1.48
C ILE A 63 6.36 -0.28 -0.39
N ILE A 64 6.54 0.99 -0.74
CA ILE A 64 6.29 2.14 0.12
C ILE A 64 5.07 2.85 -0.42
N ILE A 65 4.09 3.03 0.45
CA ILE A 65 2.81 3.67 0.13
C ILE A 65 2.74 4.93 1.00
N ASP A 66 2.56 6.07 0.35
CA ASP A 66 2.24 7.32 1.01
C ASP A 66 0.73 7.56 0.88
N LEU A 67 0.03 7.60 2.00
CA LEU A 67 -1.42 7.77 2.05
C LEU A 67 -1.84 9.24 1.97
N ASP A 68 -0.93 10.18 2.26
CA ASP A 68 -1.21 11.62 2.19
C ASP A 68 -1.16 12.14 0.74
N GLY A 69 -0.65 11.33 -0.19
CA GLY A 69 -0.54 11.64 -1.63
C GLY A 69 -1.65 11.07 -2.52
N LEU A 70 -2.75 10.58 -1.91
CA LEU A 70 -3.89 9.96 -2.58
C LEU A 70 -4.81 10.94 -3.31
#